data_AF-A0A6F9B3N7-F1
#
_entry.id   AF-A0A6F9B3N7-F1
#
_cell.length_a   1.000
_cell.length_b   1.000
_cell.length_c   1.000
_cell.angle_alpha   90.00
_cell.angle_beta   90.00
_cell.angle_gamma   90.00
#
_symmetry.space_group_name_H-M   'P 1'
#
loop_
_entity.id
_entity.type
_entity.pdbx_description
1 polymer ?
#
loop_
_entity_poly.entity_id
_entity_poly.type
_entity_poly.pdbx_seq_one_letter_code
_entity_poly.pdbx_strand_id
1 'polypeptide(L)'
;MREGLDSLSVAHVTGDSVEVLPPLRVTDTHVVVNITDLSFWGLVRMFIPFLSIKGQVLPFLQSFGHPQSVLNVIVLPSNVPLNEVEEKQRASTYIPVCSDCTLTRGETYNLSCDLRKIQDIYPKAK
;
A
#
# COMPACT_ATOMS: atom_id res chain seq x y z
N MET A 1 22.35 33.07 10.28
CA MET A 1 23.03 31.96 9.57
C MET A 1 21.95 31.15 8.86
N ARG A 2 21.88 31.20 7.53
CA ARG A 2 20.89 30.46 6.74
C ARG A 2 21.50 29.11 6.37
N GLU A 3 21.41 28.15 7.27
CA GLU A 3 21.77 26.77 6.97
C GLU A 3 20.58 26.10 6.27
N GLY A 4 20.75 25.66 5.02
CA GLY A 4 19.80 24.73 4.39
C GLY A 4 19.54 24.85 2.89
N LEU A 5 19.88 25.96 2.21
CA LEU A 5 19.61 26.09 0.77
C LEU A 5 20.66 25.41 -0.13
N ASP A 6 21.84 25.08 0.39
CA ASP A 6 23.00 24.63 -0.41
C ASP A 6 22.98 23.13 -0.75
N SER A 7 21.87 22.43 -0.51
CA SER A 7 21.79 20.96 -0.69
C SER A 7 20.74 20.49 -1.69
N LEU A 8 20.09 21.41 -2.42
CA LEU A 8 19.18 21.07 -3.50
C LEU A 8 19.94 20.96 -4.83
N SER A 9 20.08 19.74 -5.33
CA SER A 9 20.64 19.46 -6.65
C SER A 9 19.54 19.04 -7.62
N VAL A 10 19.64 19.50 -8.86
CA VAL A 10 18.75 19.09 -9.96
C VAL A 10 19.54 18.16 -10.86
N ALA A 11 19.08 16.91 -10.97
CA ALA A 11 19.62 15.97 -11.94
C ALA A 11 18.75 15.98 -13.19
N HIS A 12 19.38 16.18 -14.35
CA HIS A 12 18.77 16.03 -15.65
C HIS A 12 19.24 14.70 -16.26
N VAL A 13 18.29 13.88 -16.68
CA VAL A 13 18.56 12.55 -17.22
C VAL A 13 18.22 12.58 -18.70
N THR A 14 19.23 12.39 -19.56
CA THR A 14 19.07 12.39 -21.01
C THR A 14 19.48 11.01 -21.54
N GLY A 15 18.50 10.13 -21.79
CA GLY A 15 18.77 8.76 -22.20
C GLY A 15 19.60 8.00 -21.15
N ASP A 16 20.85 7.68 -21.49
CA ASP A 16 21.78 6.95 -20.63
C ASP A 16 22.69 7.86 -19.78
N SER A 17 22.63 9.19 -19.95
CA SER A 17 23.45 10.13 -19.19
C SER A 17 22.66 10.84 -18.09
N VAL A 18 23.32 11.07 -16.96
CA VAL A 18 22.81 11.88 -15.86
C VAL A 18 23.76 13.04 -15.64
N GLU A 19 23.26 14.25 -15.80
CA GLU A 19 24.01 15.49 -15.55
C GLU A 19 23.36 16.26 -14.40
N VAL A 20 24.17 16.89 -13.55
CA VAL A 20 23.66 17.77 -12.49
C VAL A 20 23.62 19.18 -13.06
N LEU A 21 22.41 19.72 -13.24
CA LEU A 21 22.22 21.07 -13.74
C LEU A 21 22.44 22.08 -12.61
N PRO A 22 23.27 23.13 -12.83
CA PRO A 22 23.34 24.23 -11.90
C PRO A 22 21.99 24.98 -11.91
N PRO A 23 21.37 25.21 -10.74
CA PRO A 23 20.11 25.95 -10.68
C PRO A 23 20.33 27.41 -11.08
N LEU A 24 19.45 27.97 -11.91
CA LEU A 24 19.51 29.39 -12.25
C LEU A 24 19.23 30.25 -11.01
N ARG A 25 18.24 29.82 -10.21
CA ARG A 25 17.86 30.45 -8.95
C ARG A 25 17.33 29.40 -7.98
N VAL A 26 17.81 29.43 -6.74
CA VAL A 26 17.25 28.68 -5.61
C VAL A 26 16.53 29.69 -4.73
N THR A 27 15.25 29.46 -4.49
CA THR A 27 14.45 30.24 -3.54
C THR A 27 14.03 29.35 -2.38
N ASP A 28 13.40 29.93 -1.35
CA ASP A 28 12.95 29.17 -0.19
C ASP A 28 11.88 28.11 -0.53
N THR A 29 11.20 28.23 -1.68
CA THR A 29 10.07 27.34 -2.05
C THR A 29 10.32 26.50 -3.29
N HIS A 30 11.16 26.96 -4.22
CA HIS A 30 11.38 26.27 -5.49
C HIS A 30 12.75 26.56 -6.08
N VAL A 31 13.19 25.65 -6.94
CA VAL A 31 14.39 25.75 -7.75
C VAL A 31 13.99 26.02 -9.18
N VAL A 32 14.59 27.03 -9.81
CA VAL A 32 14.37 27.39 -11.21
C VAL A 32 15.51 26.83 -12.06
N VAL A 33 15.17 26.01 -13.05
CA VAL A 33 16.10 25.47 -14.06
C VAL A 33 15.56 25.75 -15.46
N ASN A 34 16.45 25.85 -16.44
CA ASN A 34 16.09 26.04 -17.85
C ASN A 34 16.54 24.81 -18.64
N ILE A 35 15.60 24.16 -19.33
CA ILE A 35 15.82 22.97 -20.15
C ILE A 35 15.28 23.29 -21.54
N THR A 36 16.04 22.95 -22.57
CA THR A 36 15.71 23.27 -23.97
C THR A 36 14.65 22.35 -24.58
N ASP A 37 14.49 21.15 -24.02
CA ASP A 37 13.67 20.06 -24.56
C ASP A 37 12.50 19.69 -23.63
N LEU A 38 11.57 18.85 -24.11
CA LEU A 38 10.51 18.30 -23.27
C LEU A 38 11.09 17.27 -22.28
N SER A 39 11.12 17.63 -21.01
CA SER A 39 11.59 16.75 -19.92
C SER A 39 10.50 16.51 -18.88
N PHE A 40 10.39 15.25 -18.43
CA PHE A 40 9.61 14.93 -17.23
C PHE A 40 10.35 15.44 -15.98
N TRP A 41 9.59 15.96 -15.02
CA TRP A 41 10.15 16.50 -13.77
C TRP A 41 9.47 15.87 -12.54
N GLY A 42 10.22 15.76 -11.45
CA GLY A 42 9.74 15.18 -10.19
C GLY A 42 10.81 15.17 -9.10
N LEU A 43 10.39 15.02 -7.84
CA LEU A 43 11.31 14.92 -6.71
C LEU A 43 11.87 13.50 -6.61
N VAL A 44 13.20 13.36 -6.60
CA VAL A 44 13.90 12.06 -6.52
C VAL A 44 13.47 11.24 -5.29
N ARG A 45 13.16 11.90 -4.17
CA ARG A 45 12.70 11.23 -2.94
C ARG A 45 11.34 10.53 -3.07
N MET A 46 10.58 10.75 -4.13
CA MET A 46 9.22 10.22 -4.30
C MET A 46 9.15 9.02 -5.27
N PHE A 47 10.28 8.55 -5.80
CA PHE A 47 10.34 7.39 -6.71
C PHE A 47 10.56 6.05 -6.00
N ILE A 48 10.13 5.89 -4.74
CA ILE A 48 9.80 4.54 -4.29
C ILE A 48 8.47 4.23 -4.96
N PRO A 49 8.40 3.27 -5.90
CA PRO A 49 7.14 3.00 -6.55
C PRO A 49 6.21 2.46 -5.46
N PHE A 50 5.20 3.27 -5.10
CA PHE A 50 4.04 2.84 -4.34
C PHE A 50 3.30 1.83 -5.21
N LEU A 51 3.84 0.62 -5.28
CA LEU A 51 3.28 -0.50 -6.03
C LEU A 51 2.07 -0.97 -5.25
N SER A 52 0.96 -0.30 -5.54
CA SER A 52 -0.36 -0.75 -5.16
C SER A 52 -0.71 -1.96 -6.02
N ILE A 53 -0.99 -3.08 -5.37
CA ILE A 53 -1.39 -4.32 -6.04
C ILE A 53 -2.82 -4.66 -5.63
N LYS A 54 -3.58 -5.30 -6.52
CA LYS A 54 -4.85 -5.90 -6.14
C LYS A 54 -4.61 -7.01 -5.13
N GLY A 55 -5.33 -6.95 -4.02
CA GLY A 55 -5.28 -7.93 -2.96
C GLY A 55 -6.66 -8.45 -2.60
N GLN A 56 -6.64 -9.49 -1.78
CA GLN A 56 -7.80 -10.12 -1.20
C GLN A 56 -7.54 -10.44 0.27
N VAL A 57 -8.61 -10.54 1.04
CA VAL A 57 -8.57 -10.84 2.47
C VAL A 57 -9.33 -12.14 2.67
N LEU A 58 -8.63 -13.17 3.16
CA LEU A 58 -9.18 -14.50 3.34
C LEU A 58 -9.28 -14.85 4.83
N PRO A 59 -10.47 -14.76 5.43
CA PRO A 59 -10.72 -15.18 6.81
C PRO A 59 -10.97 -16.70 6.89
N PHE A 60 -10.27 -17.34 7.80
CA PHE A 60 -10.35 -18.76 8.12
C PHE A 60 -10.67 -18.93 9.61
N LEU A 61 -11.79 -19.57 9.92
CA LEU A 61 -12.24 -19.83 11.28
C LEU A 61 -11.82 -21.22 11.72
N GLN A 62 -11.01 -21.30 12.77
CA GLN A 62 -10.65 -22.54 13.42
C GLN A 62 -11.43 -22.68 14.73
N SER A 63 -12.29 -23.71 14.81
CA SER A 63 -13.07 -24.01 16.02
C SER A 63 -12.38 -25.12 16.81
N PHE A 64 -12.03 -24.84 18.07
CA PHE A 64 -11.42 -25.82 18.98
C PHE A 64 -12.42 -26.36 20.02
N GLY A 65 -13.71 -26.07 19.83
CA GLY A 65 -14.77 -26.31 20.82
C GLY A 65 -15.21 -25.01 21.50
N HIS A 66 -16.46 -24.95 21.96
CA HIS A 66 -17.01 -23.75 22.61
C HIS A 66 -16.30 -23.51 23.96
N PRO A 67 -15.76 -22.31 24.27
CA PRO A 67 -15.85 -21.02 23.58
C PRO A 67 -14.58 -20.60 22.80
N GLN A 68 -13.68 -21.53 22.49
CA GLN A 68 -12.38 -21.22 21.90
C GLN A 68 -12.43 -21.35 20.36
N SER A 69 -12.51 -20.20 19.69
CA SER A 69 -12.36 -20.09 18.25
C SER A 69 -11.26 -19.10 17.90
N VAL A 70 -10.44 -19.44 16.89
CA VAL A 70 -9.39 -18.57 16.37
C VAL A 70 -9.77 -18.15 14.95
N LEU A 71 -9.78 -16.84 14.69
CA LEU A 71 -9.97 -16.29 13.35
C LEU A 71 -8.61 -15.94 12.75
N ASN A 72 -8.17 -16.72 11.79
CA ASN A 72 -6.97 -16.46 11.01
C ASN A 72 -7.33 -15.59 9.81
N VAL A 73 -6.77 -14.40 9.70
CA VAL A 73 -7.01 -13.49 8.56
C VAL A 73 -5.74 -13.40 7.74
N ILE A 74 -5.80 -13.87 6.49
CA ILE A 74 -4.66 -13.87 5.58
C ILE A 74 -4.89 -12.78 4.53
N VAL A 75 -3.93 -11.88 4.38
CA VAL A 75 -3.95 -10.80 3.39
C VAL A 75 -2.93 -11.15 2.32
N LEU A 76 -3.38 -11.28 1.07
CA LEU A 76 -2.54 -11.71 -0.02
C LEU A 76 -2.93 -11.08 -1.35
N PRO A 77 -2.00 -11.01 -2.31
CA PRO A 77 -2.28 -10.57 -3.66
C PRO A 77 -3.39 -11.41 -4.34
N SER A 78 -4.23 -10.78 -5.17
CA SER A 78 -5.35 -11.45 -5.85
C SER A 78 -4.92 -12.48 -6.90
N ASN A 79 -3.64 -12.54 -7.28
CA ASN A 79 -3.12 -13.54 -8.21
C ASN A 79 -2.86 -14.90 -7.54
N VAL A 80 -2.90 -14.99 -6.21
CA VAL A 80 -2.77 -16.25 -5.49
C VAL A 80 -4.15 -16.91 -5.41
N PRO A 81 -4.31 -18.15 -5.92
CA PRO A 81 -5.62 -18.77 -5.96
C PRO A 81 -6.04 -19.29 -4.58
N LEU A 82 -7.34 -19.20 -4.28
CA LEU A 82 -7.90 -19.57 -2.97
C LEU A 82 -7.65 -21.04 -2.61
N ASN A 83 -7.71 -21.95 -3.59
CA ASN A 83 -7.51 -23.39 -3.39
C ASN A 83 -6.16 -23.72 -2.75
N GLU A 84 -5.07 -23.08 -3.17
CA GLU A 84 -3.73 -23.27 -2.59
C GLU A 84 -3.65 -22.80 -1.13
N VAL A 85 -4.42 -21.76 -0.78
CA VAL A 85 -4.49 -21.23 0.58
C VAL A 85 -5.35 -22.14 1.46
N GLU A 86 -6.49 -22.62 0.96
CA GLU A 86 -7.36 -23.58 1.64
C GLU A 86 -6.65 -24.90 1.95
N GLU A 87 -5.84 -25.41 1.01
CA GLU A 87 -5.05 -26.62 1.24
C GLU A 87 -4.06 -26.48 2.40
N LYS A 88 -3.56 -25.27 2.67
CA LYS A 88 -2.68 -24.97 3.80
C LYS A 88 -3.45 -24.73 5.10
N GLN A 89 -4.74 -24.44 5.01
CA GLN A 89 -5.64 -24.14 6.12
C GLN A 89 -6.67 -25.26 6.37
N ARG A 90 -6.35 -26.53 6.05
CA ARG A 90 -7.27 -27.68 6.16
C ARG A 90 -7.99 -27.87 7.50
N ALA A 91 -7.45 -27.33 8.59
CA ALA A 91 -8.06 -27.40 9.92
C ALA A 91 -9.07 -26.26 10.19
N SER A 92 -9.27 -25.35 9.23
CA SER A 92 -10.05 -24.13 9.37
C SER A 92 -11.15 -24.06 8.30
N THR A 93 -12.28 -23.47 8.65
CA THR A 93 -13.39 -23.21 7.70
C THR A 93 -13.21 -21.84 7.05
N TYR A 94 -13.19 -21.78 5.72
CA TYR A 94 -13.16 -20.53 4.98
C TYR A 94 -14.50 -19.78 5.11
N ILE A 95 -14.45 -18.47 5.37
CA ILE A 95 -15.63 -17.61 5.39
C ILE A 95 -15.62 -16.78 4.10
N PRO A 96 -16.57 -16.99 3.17
CA PRO A 96 -16.64 -16.19 1.95
C PRO A 96 -16.89 -14.72 2.25
N VAL A 97 -16.02 -13.85 1.73
CA VAL A 97 -16.14 -12.39 1.83
C VAL A 97 -15.90 -11.73 0.47
N CYS A 98 -16.63 -10.66 0.19
CA CYS A 98 -16.34 -9.80 -0.94
C CYS A 98 -15.18 -8.86 -0.57
N SER A 99 -13.95 -9.24 -0.93
CA SER A 99 -12.76 -8.43 -0.70
C SER A 99 -12.10 -8.04 -2.03
N ASP A 100 -12.50 -6.90 -2.60
CA ASP A 100 -11.71 -6.20 -3.62
C ASP A 100 -10.96 -5.07 -2.91
N CYS A 101 -9.71 -5.32 -2.52
CA CYS A 101 -8.90 -4.35 -1.79
C CYS A 101 -7.58 -4.10 -2.50
N THR A 102 -6.95 -2.96 -2.20
CA THR A 102 -5.64 -2.63 -2.75
C THR A 102 -4.60 -2.69 -1.64
N LEU A 103 -3.50 -3.40 -1.89
CA LEU A 103 -2.39 -3.56 -0.95
C LEU A 103 -1.19 -2.74 -1.41
N THR A 104 -0.59 -2.01 -0.48
CA THR A 104 0.61 -1.22 -0.69
C THR A 104 1.80 -2.01 -0.18
N ARG A 105 2.81 -2.18 -1.02
CA ARG A 105 4.03 -2.90 -0.65
C ARG A 105 4.74 -2.20 0.52
N GLY A 106 5.03 -2.94 1.58
CA GLY A 106 5.79 -2.46 2.75
C GLY A 106 4.93 -1.86 3.87
N GLU A 107 3.61 -1.78 3.67
CA GLU A 107 2.68 -1.31 4.70
C GLU A 107 2.29 -2.41 5.69
N THR A 108 1.90 -2.00 6.91
CA THR A 108 1.37 -2.89 7.94
C THR A 108 -0.14 -2.71 8.07
N TYR A 109 -0.88 -3.83 8.06
CA TYR A 109 -2.33 -3.83 8.17
C TYR A 109 -2.79 -4.28 9.56
N ASN A 110 -3.80 -3.60 10.10
CA ASN A 110 -4.38 -3.92 11.40
C ASN A 110 -5.80 -4.48 11.23
N LEU A 111 -6.11 -5.53 11.99
CA LEU A 111 -7.46 -6.06 12.12
C LEU A 111 -8.21 -5.30 13.22
N SER A 112 -9.41 -4.81 12.93
CA SER A 112 -10.29 -4.19 13.92
C SER A 112 -11.69 -4.78 13.83
N CYS A 113 -12.34 -4.96 14.98
CA CYS A 113 -13.70 -5.47 15.08
C CYS A 113 -14.55 -4.45 15.84
N ASP A 114 -15.64 -3.98 15.23
CA ASP A 114 -16.61 -3.10 15.89
C ASP A 114 -17.92 -3.87 16.13
N LEU A 115 -18.09 -4.34 17.36
CA LEU A 115 -19.26 -5.09 17.79
C LEU A 115 -20.57 -4.29 17.66
N ARG A 116 -20.50 -2.95 17.59
CA ARG A 116 -21.69 -2.10 17.47
C ARG A 116 -22.38 -2.21 16.10
N LYS A 117 -21.62 -2.52 15.04
CA LYS A 117 -22.16 -2.66 13.68
C LYS A 117 -22.80 -4.02 13.40
N ILE A 118 -22.58 -5.01 14.26
CA ILE A 118 -23.14 -6.36 14.10
C ILE A 118 -24.65 -6.39 14.38
N GLN A 119 -25.16 -5.49 15.24
CA GLN A 119 -26.60 -5.40 15.55
C GLN A 119 -27.46 -4.91 14.38
N ASP A 120 -26.87 -4.21 13.40
CA ASP A 120 -27.60 -3.72 12.22
C ASP A 120 -27.64 -4.73 11.05
N ILE A 121 -26.91 -5.85 11.16
CA ILE A 121 -26.87 -6.89 10.11
C ILE A 121 -27.95 -7.97 10.34
N TYR A 122 -28.39 -8.16 11.59
CA TYR A 122 -29.55 -9.00 11.86
C TYR A 122 -30.82 -8.22 11.49
N PRO A 123 -31.72 -8.78 10.66
CA PRO A 123 -33.01 -8.15 10.45
C PRO A 123 -33.66 -7.96 11.82
N LYS A 124 -33.93 -6.71 12.18
CA LYS A 124 -34.70 -6.40 13.38
C LYS A 124 -36.05 -7.08 13.20
N ALA A 125 -36.28 -8.16 13.96
CA ALA A 125 -37.57 -8.83 14.00
C ALA A 125 -38.61 -7.77 14.40
N LYS A 126 -39.65 -7.64 13.58
CA LYS A 126 -40.78 -6.75 13.80
C LYS A 126 -41.81 -7.41 14.72
#